data_AF-A0A2C5ZI99-F1
#
_entry.id   AF-A0A2C5ZI99-F1
#
_cell.length_a   1.000
_cell.length_b   1.000
_cell.length_c   1.000
_cell.angle_alpha   90.00
_cell.angle_beta   90.00
_cell.angle_gamma   90.00
#
_symmetry.space_group_name_H-M   'P 1'
#
loop_
_entity.id
_entity.type
_entity.pdbx_description
1 polymer ?
#
loop_
_entity_poly.entity_id
_entity_poly.type
_entity_poly.pdbx_seq_one_letter_code
_entity_poly.pdbx_strand_id
1 'polypeptide(L)'
;MKNHCVEEKLGKEIRNYPQPCYPFPDLINPLADELFQVSNQWIDTDSLYTSEEACEKHKRHRLTDTVARSFPWLCLDEMRPVARFAVFFAILDDYLDKATGKTISDVGAKVSAILTGQDVAIAGHGVYHHCLMIRKEALACSMPRHLYIEFVDSSLQMLASYGEEKQYNAGGSPPPLTILQSIRSRSSGGVPFAKYLCMQKNYRHLPIQFL
;
A
#
# COMPACT_ATOMS: atom_id res chain seq x y z
N MET A 1 -23.32 17.08 -1.39
CA MET A 1 -23.35 18.33 -2.19
C MET A 1 -22.34 19.40 -1.75
N LYS A 2 -22.07 19.66 -0.46
CA LYS A 2 -21.14 20.73 -0.05
C LYS A 2 -19.64 20.45 -0.32
N ASN A 3 -19.19 19.20 -0.25
CA ASN A 3 -17.75 18.87 -0.38
C ASN A 3 -17.23 18.95 -1.82
N HIS A 4 -18.05 18.62 -2.81
CA HIS A 4 -17.65 18.63 -4.23
C HIS A 4 -17.24 20.03 -4.73
N CYS A 5 -17.95 21.07 -4.27
CA CYS A 5 -17.65 22.47 -4.61
C CYS A 5 -16.30 22.95 -4.02
N VAL A 6 -15.87 22.38 -2.89
CA VAL A 6 -14.58 22.72 -2.25
C VAL A 6 -13.43 22.02 -2.98
N GLU A 7 -13.59 20.73 -3.33
CA GLU A 7 -12.58 19.96 -4.06
C GLU A 7 -12.33 20.51 -5.46
N GLU A 8 -13.38 20.88 -6.20
CA GLU A 8 -13.25 21.50 -7.52
C GLU A 8 -12.53 22.85 -7.46
N LYS A 9 -12.81 23.65 -6.43
CA LYS A 9 -12.15 24.94 -6.22
C LYS A 9 -10.67 24.75 -5.88
N LEU A 10 -10.36 23.85 -4.95
CA LEU A 10 -8.99 23.51 -4.60
C LEU A 10 -8.21 22.96 -5.81
N GLY A 11 -8.84 22.10 -6.61
CA GLY A 11 -8.23 21.56 -7.84
C GLY A 11 -7.98 22.63 -8.91
N LYS A 12 -8.75 23.73 -8.95
CA LYS A 12 -8.45 24.89 -9.80
C LYS A 12 -7.28 25.72 -9.25
N GLU A 13 -7.21 25.88 -7.92
CA GLU A 13 -6.14 26.62 -7.26
C GLU A 13 -4.78 25.90 -7.37
N ILE A 14 -4.74 24.58 -7.14
CA ILE A 14 -3.52 23.76 -7.23
C ILE A 14 -2.93 23.80 -8.65
N ARG A 15 -3.74 23.93 -9.70
CA ARG A 15 -3.25 24.07 -11.08
C ARG A 15 -2.39 25.32 -11.30
N ASN A 16 -2.54 26.34 -10.45
CA ASN A 16 -1.74 27.55 -10.51
C ASN A 16 -0.45 27.45 -9.68
N TYR A 17 -0.22 26.34 -8.96
CA TYR A 17 1.01 26.16 -8.18
C TYR A 17 2.16 25.68 -9.07
N PRO A 18 3.41 26.01 -8.70
CA PRO A 18 4.58 25.46 -9.38
C PRO A 18 4.49 23.94 -9.45
N GLN A 19 4.59 23.41 -10.68
CA GLN A 19 4.63 21.97 -10.87
C GLN A 19 5.99 21.44 -10.39
N PRO A 20 6.02 20.37 -9.58
CA PRO A 20 7.27 19.69 -9.25
C PRO A 20 7.99 19.29 -10.53
N CYS A 21 9.23 19.73 -10.68
CA CYS A 21 10.09 19.35 -11.80
C CYS A 21 11.17 18.41 -11.27
N TYR A 22 11.23 17.21 -11.84
CA TYR A 22 12.20 16.20 -11.45
C TYR A 22 13.18 15.94 -12.61
N PRO A 23 14.47 15.72 -12.33
CA PRO A 23 15.48 15.50 -13.37
C PRO A 23 15.48 14.08 -13.94
N PHE A 24 14.53 13.23 -13.52
CA PHE A 24 14.42 11.83 -13.92
C PHE A 24 13.26 11.61 -14.90
N PRO A 25 13.36 10.62 -15.81
CA PRO A 25 12.33 10.35 -16.81
C PRO A 25 11.03 9.87 -16.17
N ASP A 26 9.90 10.25 -16.79
CA ASP A 26 8.60 9.67 -16.47
C ASP A 26 8.45 8.31 -17.16
N LEU A 27 8.67 7.23 -16.42
CA LEU A 27 8.55 5.86 -16.92
C LEU A 27 7.30 5.20 -16.37
N ILE A 28 6.69 4.32 -17.17
CA ILE A 28 5.57 3.48 -16.77
C ILE A 28 5.75 2.07 -17.34
N ASN A 29 5.41 1.05 -16.56
CA ASN A 29 5.40 -0.33 -17.02
C ASN A 29 4.41 -0.51 -18.17
N PRO A 30 4.76 -1.19 -19.28
CA PRO A 30 3.85 -1.43 -20.40
C PRO A 30 2.62 -2.28 -20.04
N LEU A 31 2.65 -3.00 -18.90
CA LEU A 31 1.56 -3.83 -18.41
C LEU A 31 0.68 -3.10 -17.37
N ALA A 32 0.73 -1.77 -17.30
CA ALA A 32 -0.02 -0.98 -16.33
C ALA A 32 -1.53 -1.23 -16.36
N ASP A 33 -2.13 -1.26 -17.56
CA ASP A 33 -3.56 -1.49 -17.71
C ASP A 33 -3.95 -2.93 -17.36
N GLU A 34 -3.12 -3.91 -17.69
CA GLU A 34 -3.34 -5.30 -17.30
C GLU A 34 -3.29 -5.45 -15.78
N LEU A 35 -2.29 -4.85 -15.12
CA LEU A 35 -2.18 -4.83 -13.66
C LEU A 35 -3.41 -4.17 -13.01
N PHE A 36 -3.92 -3.09 -13.60
CA PHE A 36 -5.15 -2.44 -13.14
C PHE A 36 -6.37 -3.36 -13.24
N GLN A 37 -6.58 -4.05 -14.37
CA GLN A 37 -7.70 -4.98 -14.53
C GLN A 37 -7.63 -6.14 -13.53
N VAL A 38 -6.43 -6.71 -13.35
CA VAL A 38 -6.19 -7.76 -12.36
C VAL A 38 -6.51 -7.25 -10.94
N SER A 39 -6.15 -6.01 -10.61
CA SER A 39 -6.45 -5.43 -9.30
C SER A 39 -7.93 -5.19 -9.04
N ASN A 40 -8.69 -4.81 -10.07
CA ASN A 40 -10.14 -4.65 -9.96
C ASN A 40 -10.81 -5.99 -9.62
N GLN A 41 -10.35 -7.08 -10.24
CA GLN A 41 -10.84 -8.42 -9.92
C GLN A 41 -10.61 -8.77 -8.45
N TRP A 42 -9.45 -8.44 -7.89
CA TRP A 42 -9.18 -8.67 -6.47
C TRP A 42 -10.10 -7.86 -5.58
N ILE A 43 -10.35 -6.58 -5.91
CA ILE A 43 -11.29 -5.75 -5.15
C ILE A 43 -12.70 -6.37 -5.19
N ASP A 44 -13.11 -6.88 -6.34
CA ASP A 44 -14.42 -7.52 -6.51
C ASP A 44 -14.58 -8.84 -5.74
N THR A 45 -13.50 -9.62 -5.60
CA THR A 45 -13.58 -10.94 -4.94
C THR A 45 -13.20 -10.90 -3.46
N ASP A 46 -12.22 -10.08 -3.10
CA ASP A 46 -11.52 -10.17 -1.81
C ASP A 46 -11.98 -9.06 -0.84
N SER A 47 -12.57 -7.96 -1.35
CA SER A 47 -12.99 -6.79 -0.56
C SER A 47 -14.49 -6.73 -0.24
N LEU A 48 -15.20 -7.85 -0.36
CA LEU A 48 -16.65 -7.97 -0.11
C LEU A 48 -17.10 -7.63 1.33
N TYR A 49 -16.16 -7.45 2.25
CA TYR A 49 -16.43 -6.96 3.61
C TYR A 49 -16.61 -5.43 3.68
N THR A 50 -16.39 -4.72 2.57
CA THR A 50 -16.61 -3.27 2.42
C THR A 50 -17.88 -2.99 1.62
N SER A 51 -18.32 -1.73 1.59
CA SER A 51 -19.48 -1.35 0.77
C SER A 51 -19.13 -1.29 -0.72
N GLU A 52 -20.11 -1.50 -1.59
CA GLU A 52 -19.94 -1.33 -3.05
C GLU A 52 -19.39 0.06 -3.40
N GLU A 53 -19.86 1.11 -2.71
CA GLU A 53 -19.35 2.47 -2.88
C GLU A 53 -17.86 2.58 -2.53
N ALA A 54 -17.41 1.90 -1.48
CA ALA A 54 -15.99 1.87 -1.09
C ALA A 54 -15.15 1.10 -2.13
N CYS A 55 -15.63 -0.05 -2.61
CA CYS A 55 -14.98 -0.80 -3.69
C CYS A 55 -14.79 0.08 -4.94
N GLU A 56 -15.85 0.73 -5.40
CA GLU A 56 -15.81 1.61 -6.58
C GLU A 56 -14.90 2.82 -6.36
N LYS A 57 -14.84 3.37 -5.14
CA LYS A 57 -13.88 4.42 -4.76
C LYS A 57 -12.44 3.93 -4.93
N HIS A 58 -12.09 2.76 -4.40
CA HIS A 58 -10.73 2.23 -4.49
C HIS A 58 -10.32 1.90 -5.94
N LYS A 59 -11.23 1.40 -6.77
CA LYS A 59 -10.97 1.19 -8.20
C LYS A 59 -10.65 2.51 -8.92
N ARG A 60 -11.37 3.60 -8.61
CA ARG A 60 -11.10 4.94 -9.18
C ARG A 60 -9.74 5.52 -8.80
N HIS A 61 -9.17 5.13 -7.65
CA HIS A 61 -7.86 5.60 -7.24
C HIS A 61 -6.71 5.07 -8.12
N ARG A 62 -6.93 3.97 -8.87
CA ARG A 62 -5.92 3.34 -9.74
C ARG A 62 -4.57 3.18 -9.03
N LEU A 63 -4.57 2.65 -7.80
CA LEU A 63 -3.36 2.51 -6.97
C LEU A 63 -2.23 1.71 -7.67
N THR A 64 -2.59 0.86 -8.63
CA THR A 64 -1.66 0.14 -9.49
C THR A 64 -0.87 1.02 -10.44
N ASP A 65 -1.32 2.23 -10.78
CA ASP A 65 -0.56 3.17 -11.61
C ASP A 65 0.72 3.62 -10.88
N THR A 66 0.65 3.80 -9.56
CA THR A 66 1.85 4.08 -8.73
C THR A 66 2.83 2.91 -8.77
N VAL A 67 2.32 1.68 -8.76
CA VAL A 67 3.15 0.47 -8.89
C VAL A 67 3.79 0.42 -10.28
N ALA A 68 3.01 0.58 -11.35
CA ALA A 68 3.52 0.55 -12.71
C ALA A 68 4.59 1.62 -12.98
N ARG A 69 4.46 2.81 -12.36
CA ARG A 69 5.47 3.88 -12.45
C ARG A 69 6.71 3.62 -11.59
N SER A 70 6.53 2.98 -10.43
CA SER A 70 7.64 2.62 -9.53
C SER A 70 8.47 1.46 -10.07
N PHE A 71 7.83 0.55 -10.81
CA PHE A 71 8.43 -0.70 -11.26
C PHE A 71 8.32 -0.93 -12.79
N PRO A 72 8.90 -0.05 -13.63
CA PRO A 72 8.68 -0.08 -15.08
C PRO A 72 9.30 -1.30 -15.80
N TRP A 73 10.14 -2.09 -15.12
CA TRP A 73 10.83 -3.25 -15.72
C TRP A 73 10.40 -4.61 -15.16
N LEU A 74 9.49 -4.66 -14.18
CA LEU A 74 9.01 -5.94 -13.64
C LEU A 74 7.99 -6.58 -14.58
N CYS A 75 7.95 -7.92 -14.61
CA CYS A 75 6.83 -8.60 -15.25
C CYS A 75 5.56 -8.52 -14.39
N LEU A 76 4.42 -8.91 -14.95
CA LEU A 76 3.15 -8.87 -14.22
C LEU A 76 3.21 -9.64 -12.89
N ASP A 77 3.74 -10.86 -12.91
CA ASP A 77 3.83 -11.71 -11.70
C ASP A 77 4.71 -11.10 -10.62
N GLU A 78 5.78 -10.39 -11.00
CA GLU A 78 6.66 -9.68 -10.07
C GLU A 78 6.02 -8.40 -9.52
N MET A 79 5.07 -7.78 -10.23
CA MET A 79 4.33 -6.62 -9.75
C MET A 79 3.17 -6.99 -8.81
N ARG A 80 2.61 -8.20 -8.93
CA ARG A 80 1.42 -8.61 -8.15
C ARG A 80 1.57 -8.46 -6.64
N PRO A 81 2.67 -8.87 -5.97
CA PRO A 81 2.79 -8.74 -4.52
C PRO A 81 2.72 -7.29 -4.05
N VAL A 82 3.43 -6.38 -4.71
CA VAL A 82 3.45 -4.94 -4.35
C VAL A 82 2.16 -4.23 -4.76
N ALA A 83 1.50 -4.67 -5.83
CA ALA A 83 0.17 -4.18 -6.21
C ALA A 83 -0.91 -4.60 -5.22
N ARG A 84 -0.91 -5.86 -4.78
CA ARG A 84 -1.80 -6.31 -3.72
C ARG A 84 -1.54 -5.57 -2.42
N PHE A 85 -0.27 -5.34 -2.08
CA PHE A 85 0.10 -4.50 -0.93
C PHE A 85 -0.54 -3.11 -1.04
N ALA A 86 -0.35 -2.42 -2.17
CA ALA A 86 -0.88 -1.06 -2.36
C ALA A 86 -2.41 -1.01 -2.22
N VAL A 87 -3.12 -1.95 -2.85
CA VAL A 87 -4.58 -2.04 -2.78
C VAL A 87 -5.05 -2.40 -1.38
N PHE A 88 -4.51 -3.48 -0.80
CA PHE A 88 -4.93 -3.99 0.50
C PHE A 88 -4.73 -2.97 1.61
N PHE A 89 -3.54 -2.36 1.72
CA PHE A 89 -3.26 -1.43 2.81
C PHE A 89 -4.02 -0.10 2.67
N ALA A 90 -4.35 0.34 1.44
CA ALA A 90 -5.23 1.49 1.25
C ALA A 90 -6.67 1.19 1.70
N ILE A 91 -7.20 0.01 1.38
CA ILE A 91 -8.52 -0.43 1.86
C ILE A 91 -8.50 -0.61 3.38
N LEU A 92 -7.41 -1.16 3.93
CA LEU A 92 -7.25 -1.38 5.35
C LEU A 92 -7.17 -0.07 6.14
N ASP A 93 -6.48 0.95 5.62
CA ASP A 93 -6.43 2.28 6.25
C ASP A 93 -7.82 2.92 6.35
N ASP A 94 -8.59 2.88 5.24
CA ASP A 94 -9.98 3.36 5.23
C ASP A 94 -10.86 2.53 6.19
N TYR A 95 -10.68 1.20 6.24
CA TYR A 95 -11.40 0.31 7.15
C TYR A 95 -11.07 0.58 8.63
N LEU A 96 -9.84 0.98 8.93
CA LEU A 96 -9.35 1.27 10.28
C LEU A 96 -9.52 2.74 10.68
N ASP A 97 -10.16 3.57 9.86
CA ASP A 97 -10.21 5.02 10.09
C ASP A 97 -10.78 5.42 11.47
N LYS A 98 -11.72 4.64 11.98
CA LYS A 98 -12.36 4.84 13.29
C LYS A 98 -12.01 3.74 14.31
N ALA A 99 -11.00 2.93 14.01
CA ALA A 99 -10.62 1.80 14.85
C ALA A 99 -9.92 2.27 16.13
N THR A 100 -10.09 1.50 17.20
CA THR A 100 -9.32 1.72 18.44
C THR A 100 -7.88 1.22 18.28
N GLY A 101 -6.96 1.72 19.11
CA GLY A 101 -5.58 1.21 19.13
C GLY A 101 -5.51 -0.31 19.38
N LYS A 102 -6.41 -0.86 20.20
CA LYS A 102 -6.53 -2.32 20.40
C LYS A 102 -6.91 -3.04 19.10
N THR A 103 -7.91 -2.54 18.38
CA THR A 103 -8.34 -3.11 17.09
C THR A 103 -7.19 -3.11 16.08
N ILE A 104 -6.44 -2.01 15.98
CA ILE A 104 -5.29 -1.89 15.07
C ILE A 104 -4.21 -2.90 15.45
N SER A 105 -3.91 -3.05 16.74
CA SER A 105 -2.95 -4.05 17.24
C SER A 105 -3.39 -5.48 16.93
N ASP A 106 -4.66 -5.83 17.16
CA ASP A 106 -5.23 -7.15 16.86
C ASP A 106 -5.16 -7.48 15.36
N VAL A 107 -5.43 -6.49 14.50
CA VAL A 107 -5.29 -6.62 13.04
C VAL A 107 -3.82 -6.79 12.65
N GLY A 108 -2.92 -5.99 13.21
CA GLY A 108 -1.48 -6.08 12.96
C GLY A 108 -0.90 -7.44 13.31
N ALA A 109 -1.32 -8.04 14.42
CA ALA A 109 -0.91 -9.39 14.82
C ALA A 109 -1.33 -10.44 13.78
N LYS A 110 -2.56 -10.38 13.26
CA LYS A 110 -3.06 -11.31 12.23
C LYS A 110 -2.34 -11.13 10.90
N VAL A 111 -2.17 -9.88 10.45
CA VAL A 111 -1.42 -9.57 9.21
C VAL A 111 0.02 -10.11 9.32
N SER A 112 0.68 -9.87 10.45
CA SER A 112 2.02 -10.39 10.74
C SER A 112 2.06 -11.92 10.69
N ALA A 113 1.14 -12.60 11.37
CA ALA A 113 1.09 -14.06 11.38
C ALA A 113 0.92 -14.66 9.97
N ILE A 114 0.14 -14.02 9.09
CA ILE A 114 -0.08 -14.50 7.73
C ILE A 114 1.15 -14.27 6.84
N LEU A 115 1.71 -13.05 6.87
CA LEU A 115 2.88 -12.69 6.06
C LEU A 115 4.13 -13.47 6.48
N THR A 116 4.28 -13.78 7.77
CA THR A 116 5.38 -14.61 8.27
C THR A 116 5.12 -16.12 8.14
N GLY A 117 3.88 -16.51 7.81
CA GLY A 117 3.49 -17.90 7.57
C GLY A 117 3.16 -18.73 8.79
N GLN A 118 2.91 -18.09 9.93
CA GLN A 118 2.56 -18.72 11.20
C GLN A 118 1.08 -19.14 11.29
N ASP A 119 0.16 -18.42 10.63
CA ASP A 119 -1.27 -18.74 10.65
C ASP A 119 -1.96 -18.45 9.31
N VAL A 120 -1.99 -19.45 8.44
CA VAL A 120 -2.61 -19.35 7.11
C VAL A 120 -4.08 -19.76 7.08
N ALA A 121 -4.59 -20.38 8.15
CA ALA A 121 -5.96 -20.89 8.20
C ALA A 121 -6.99 -19.74 8.25
N ILE A 122 -6.65 -18.63 8.91
CA ILE A 122 -7.50 -17.44 9.03
C ILE A 122 -7.60 -16.67 7.70
N ALA A 123 -6.67 -16.87 6.76
CA ALA A 123 -6.57 -16.10 5.53
C ALA A 123 -7.35 -16.68 4.33
N GLY A 124 -8.10 -17.76 4.54
CA GLY A 124 -8.87 -18.42 3.47
C GLY A 124 -9.95 -17.55 2.85
N HIS A 125 -10.51 -16.59 3.58
CA HIS A 125 -11.59 -15.70 3.11
C HIS A 125 -11.52 -14.29 3.74
N GLY A 126 -11.99 -13.27 3.02
CA GLY A 126 -12.15 -11.90 3.51
C GLY A 126 -10.88 -11.05 3.49
N VAL A 127 -10.83 -10.01 4.35
CA VAL A 127 -9.77 -8.97 4.41
C VAL A 127 -8.34 -9.51 4.40
N TYR A 128 -8.12 -10.71 4.95
CA TYR A 128 -6.80 -11.31 5.07
C TYR A 128 -6.34 -12.12 3.85
N HIS A 129 -7.22 -12.34 2.87
CA HIS A 129 -6.87 -13.09 1.66
C HIS A 129 -5.75 -12.39 0.88
N HIS A 130 -5.78 -11.06 0.81
CA HIS A 130 -4.70 -10.27 0.22
C HIS A 130 -3.34 -10.55 0.86
N CYS A 131 -3.26 -10.64 2.19
CA CYS A 131 -2.00 -10.95 2.89
C CYS A 131 -1.45 -12.32 2.49
N LEU A 132 -2.32 -13.33 2.41
CA LEU A 132 -1.93 -14.66 1.98
C LEU A 132 -1.42 -14.65 0.55
N MET A 133 -2.09 -13.93 -0.35
CA MET A 133 -1.70 -13.83 -1.74
C MET A 133 -0.39 -13.06 -1.92
N ILE A 134 -0.16 -11.96 -1.19
CA ILE A 134 1.13 -11.25 -1.16
C ILE A 134 2.27 -12.22 -0.84
N ARG A 135 2.12 -13.04 0.20
CA ARG A 135 3.14 -14.05 0.57
C ARG A 135 3.32 -15.09 -0.53
N LYS A 136 2.23 -15.69 -1.02
CA LYS A 136 2.29 -16.75 -2.05
C LYS A 136 2.94 -16.23 -3.34
N GLU A 137 2.55 -15.05 -3.79
CA GLU A 137 3.06 -14.45 -5.03
C GLU A 137 4.53 -14.02 -4.88
N ALA A 138 4.93 -13.46 -3.73
CA ALA A 138 6.34 -13.14 -3.46
C ALA A 138 7.24 -14.38 -3.47
N LEU A 139 6.76 -15.50 -2.93
CA LEU A 139 7.47 -16.78 -2.99
C LEU A 139 7.51 -17.33 -4.42
N ALA A 140 6.40 -17.23 -5.17
CA ALA A 140 6.31 -17.72 -6.54
C ALA A 140 7.27 -16.98 -7.50
N CYS A 141 7.50 -15.68 -7.29
CA CYS A 141 8.47 -14.91 -8.07
C CYS A 141 9.92 -15.01 -7.54
N SER A 142 10.18 -15.94 -6.62
CA SER A 142 11.51 -16.17 -6.04
C SER A 142 12.12 -14.91 -5.41
N MET A 143 11.29 -14.09 -4.74
CA MET A 143 11.78 -12.94 -3.97
C MET A 143 12.83 -13.41 -2.95
N PRO A 144 14.04 -12.84 -2.95
CA PRO A 144 15.05 -13.19 -1.96
C PRO A 144 14.52 -13.03 -0.53
N ARG A 145 14.78 -14.03 0.32
CA ARG A 145 14.24 -14.07 1.68
C ARG A 145 14.49 -12.81 2.49
N HIS A 146 15.69 -12.24 2.39
CA HIS A 146 16.05 -11.02 3.12
C HIS A 146 15.23 -9.82 2.64
N LEU A 147 15.01 -9.66 1.34
CA LEU A 147 14.14 -8.60 0.81
C LEU A 147 12.69 -8.79 1.25
N TYR A 148 12.20 -10.03 1.27
CA TYR A 148 10.85 -10.31 1.73
C TYR A 148 10.66 -9.92 3.20
N ILE A 149 11.64 -10.23 4.06
CA ILE A 149 11.61 -9.84 5.48
C ILE A 149 11.57 -8.31 5.61
N GLU A 150 12.46 -7.60 4.93
CA GLU A 150 12.49 -6.13 4.97
C GLU A 150 11.19 -5.49 4.46
N PHE A 151 10.61 -6.05 3.42
CA PHE A 151 9.31 -5.62 2.88
C PHE A 151 8.17 -5.86 3.88
N VAL A 152 8.11 -7.03 4.52
CA VAL A 152 7.10 -7.35 5.52
C VAL A 152 7.27 -6.48 6.77
N ASP A 153 8.50 -6.34 7.29
CA ASP A 153 8.78 -5.57 8.49
C ASP A 153 8.41 -4.10 8.30
N SER A 154 8.78 -3.50 7.16
CA SER A 154 8.38 -2.12 6.84
C SER A 154 6.86 -1.96 6.65
N SER A 155 6.18 -2.98 6.10
CA SER A 155 4.71 -2.98 5.97
C SER A 155 4.01 -3.03 7.32
N LEU A 156 4.54 -3.82 8.27
CA LEU A 156 4.00 -3.91 9.63
C LEU A 156 4.26 -2.63 10.44
N GLN A 157 5.43 -1.99 10.25
CA GLN A 157 5.73 -0.69 10.85
C GLN A 157 4.78 0.40 10.33
N MET A 158 4.48 0.39 9.02
CA MET A 158 3.47 1.28 8.44
C MET A 158 2.10 1.08 9.10
N LEU A 159 1.63 -0.17 9.20
CA LEU A 159 0.34 -0.48 9.83
C LEU A 159 0.28 -0.03 11.30
N ALA A 160 1.36 -0.23 12.06
CA ALA A 160 1.44 0.25 13.43
C ALA A 160 1.30 1.79 13.50
N SER A 161 1.90 2.52 12.55
CA SER A 161 1.85 3.98 12.50
C SER A 161 0.46 4.56 12.15
N TYR A 162 -0.44 3.77 11.55
CA TYR A 162 -1.85 4.19 11.39
C TYR A 162 -2.48 4.51 12.75
N GLY A 163 -2.18 3.73 13.78
CA GLY A 163 -2.69 3.99 15.13
C GLY A 163 -2.27 5.35 15.69
N GLU A 164 -1.05 5.79 15.40
CA GLU A 164 -0.56 7.11 15.82
C GLU A 164 -1.28 8.23 15.06
N GLU A 165 -1.51 8.07 13.76
CA GLU A 165 -2.24 9.03 12.93
C GLU A 165 -3.70 9.18 13.39
N LYS A 166 -4.40 8.06 13.66
CA LYS A 166 -5.81 8.08 14.06
C LYS A 166 -6.05 8.73 15.42
N GLN A 167 -5.06 8.78 16.32
CA GLN A 167 -5.17 9.51 17.59
C GLN A 167 -5.40 11.02 17.37
N TYR A 168 -4.72 11.62 16.39
CA TYR A 168 -4.90 13.03 16.03
C TYR A 168 -6.22 13.28 15.31
N ASN A 169 -6.62 12.35 14.42
CA ASN A 169 -7.93 12.42 13.76
C ASN A 169 -9.09 12.38 14.77
N ALA A 170 -9.02 11.47 15.75
CA ALA A 170 -10.01 11.38 16.82
C ALA A 170 -10.05 12.62 17.72
N GLY A 171 -8.88 13.25 17.95
CA GLY A 171 -8.76 14.50 18.71
C GLY A 171 -9.17 15.74 17.93
N GLY A 172 -9.47 15.64 16.63
CA GLY A 172 -9.86 16.76 15.78
C GLY A 172 -8.79 17.86 15.66
N SER A 173 -7.52 17.54 15.94
CA SER A 173 -6.42 18.49 15.91
C SER A 173 -5.21 17.90 15.18
N PRO A 174 -4.58 18.65 14.26
CA PRO A 174 -3.41 18.15 13.54
C PRO A 174 -2.22 18.02 14.51
N PRO A 175 -1.34 17.04 14.30
CA PRO A 175 -0.10 16.94 15.08
C PRO A 175 0.83 18.13 14.83
N PRO A 176 1.72 18.48 15.78
CA PRO A 176 2.84 19.37 15.53
C PRO A 176 3.68 18.90 14.34
N LEU A 177 4.30 19.82 13.59
CA LEU A 177 5.00 19.50 12.33
C LEU A 177 6.03 18.37 12.46
N THR A 178 6.83 18.37 13.54
CA THR A 178 7.85 17.33 13.78
C THR A 178 7.22 15.95 13.99
N ILE A 179 6.07 15.90 14.66
CA ILE A 179 5.30 14.68 14.85
C ILE A 179 4.65 14.25 13.53
N LEU A 180 4.06 15.19 12.78
CA LEU A 180 3.51 14.92 11.46
C LEU A 180 4.55 14.28 10.53
N GLN A 181 5.75 14.85 10.47
CA GLN A 181 6.85 14.33 9.66
C GLN A 181 7.27 12.93 10.10
N SER A 182 7.32 12.67 11.40
CA SER A 182 7.67 11.36 11.97
C SER A 182 6.60 10.29 11.71
N ILE A 183 5.32 10.65 11.77
CA ILE A 183 4.21 9.74 11.45
C ILE A 183 4.20 9.47 9.94
N ARG A 184 4.18 10.51 9.11
CA ARG A 184 4.04 10.38 7.65
C ARG A 184 5.22 9.68 6.98
N SER A 185 6.43 9.76 7.52
CA SER A 185 7.56 8.98 7.01
C SER A 185 7.35 7.47 7.14
N ARG A 186 6.47 7.03 8.04
CA ARG A 186 6.12 5.63 8.29
C ARG A 186 4.75 5.25 7.71
N SER A 187 3.74 6.13 7.84
CA SER A 187 2.36 5.83 7.43
C SER A 187 2.06 5.98 5.94
N SER A 188 2.96 6.62 5.17
CA SER A 188 2.73 6.90 3.75
C SER A 188 2.91 5.71 2.80
N GLY A 189 3.47 4.59 3.26
CA GLY A 189 3.74 3.41 2.41
C GLY A 189 4.95 3.52 1.50
N GLY A 190 5.72 4.62 1.57
CA GLY A 190 6.93 4.81 0.78
C GLY A 190 8.05 3.81 1.09
N VAL A 191 8.25 3.47 2.37
CA VAL A 191 9.33 2.56 2.80
C VAL A 191 9.13 1.12 2.28
N PRO A 192 7.93 0.51 2.40
CA PRO A 192 7.66 -0.79 1.77
C PRO A 192 7.93 -0.82 0.27
N PHE A 193 7.52 0.23 -0.46
CA PHE A 193 7.82 0.37 -1.90
C PHE A 193 9.33 0.43 -2.16
N ALA A 194 10.07 1.19 -1.36
CA ALA A 194 11.52 1.30 -1.48
C ALA A 194 12.23 -0.04 -1.21
N LYS A 195 11.76 -0.83 -0.23
CA LYS A 195 12.29 -2.18 0.01
C LYS A 195 11.98 -3.13 -1.14
N TYR A 196 10.82 -3.00 -1.77
CA TYR A 196 10.46 -3.80 -2.95
C TYR A 196 11.23 -3.40 -4.22
N LEU A 197 11.78 -2.19 -4.30
CA LEU A 197 12.56 -1.66 -5.44
C LEU A 197 13.74 -2.54 -5.83
N CYS A 198 14.30 -3.27 -4.87
CA CYS A 198 15.38 -4.22 -5.10
C CYS A 198 14.94 -5.45 -5.91
N MET A 199 13.64 -5.70 -6.09
CA MET A 199 13.17 -6.71 -7.04
C MET A 199 13.48 -6.32 -8.48
N GLN A 200 13.73 -5.06 -8.81
CA GLN A 200 13.99 -4.67 -10.19
C GLN A 200 15.38 -5.12 -10.67
N LYS A 201 15.45 -5.57 -11.93
CA LYS A 201 16.70 -5.91 -12.60
C LYS A 201 17.50 -6.91 -11.73
N ASN A 202 18.82 -6.70 -11.65
CA ASN A 202 19.73 -7.51 -10.86
C ASN A 202 19.93 -6.98 -9.43
N TYR A 203 19.14 -5.99 -8.97
CA TYR A 203 19.29 -5.43 -7.62
C TYR A 203 18.97 -6.46 -6.52
N ARG A 204 18.19 -7.49 -6.86
CA ARG A 204 17.85 -8.61 -5.98
C ARG A 204 19.07 -9.46 -5.58
N HIS A 205 20.20 -9.22 -6.23
CA HIS A 205 21.50 -9.85 -5.96
C HIS A 205 22.50 -8.90 -5.30
N LEU A 206 22.10 -7.68 -4.91
CA LEU A 206 22.98 -6.79 -4.17
C LEU A 206 23.35 -7.41 -2.81
N PRO A 207 24.62 -7.30 -2.38
CA PRO A 207 25.03 -7.69 -1.04
C PRO A 207 24.23 -6.93 0.03
N ILE A 208 23.91 -7.60 1.14
CA ILE A 208 23.11 -7.05 2.24
C ILE A 208 23.65 -5.71 2.76
N GLN A 209 24.97 -5.50 2.74
CA GLN A 209 25.60 -4.24 3.16
C GLN A 209 25.24 -3.00 2.31
N PHE A 210 24.57 -3.19 1.16
CA PHE A 210 24.12 -2.14 0.26
C PHE A 210 22.58 -1.99 0.21
N LEU A 211 21.85 -2.75 1.02
CA LEU A 211 20.38 -2.82 1.10
C LEU A 211 19.85 -2.21 2.41
#